data_AF-A0A143HP45-F1
#
_entry.id   AF-A0A143HP45-F1
#
_cell.length_a   1.000
_cell.length_b   1.000
_cell.length_c   1.000
_cell.angle_alpha   90.00
_cell.angle_beta   90.00
_cell.angle_gamma   90.00
#
_symmetry.space_group_name_H-M   'P 1'
#
loop_
_entity.id
_entity.type
_entity.pdbx_description
1 polymer ?
#
loop_
_entity_poly.entity_id
_entity_poly.type
_entity_poly.pdbx_seq_one_letter_code
_entity_poly.pdbx_strand_id
1 'polypeptide(L)'
;MHLAGIGIQDPRNGIYLPITKAHKGHWSAPKAPAHTEIHRFNYETWIYTKFSRPLPTLAFEAVLLVVKTQLKNGEHPKKILEL
;
A
#
# COMPACT_ATOMS: atom_id res chain seq x y z
N MET A 1 1.75 -7.92 -0.51
CA MET A 1 3.06 -7.37 -0.88
C MET A 1 4.15 -8.37 -0.48
N HIS A 2 4.69 -8.41 0.75
CA HIS A 2 5.76 -9.37 1.10
C HIS A 2 5.39 -10.85 0.98
N LEU A 3 4.18 -11.25 1.40
CA LEU A 3 3.68 -12.64 1.27
C LEU A 3 3.52 -13.13 -0.18
N ALA A 4 3.58 -12.23 -1.15
CA ALA A 4 3.50 -12.53 -2.58
C ALA A 4 4.76 -12.09 -3.34
N GLY A 5 5.86 -11.82 -2.63
CA GLY A 5 7.15 -11.46 -3.22
C GLY A 5 7.26 -10.05 -3.82
N ILE A 6 6.28 -9.17 -3.59
CA ILE A 6 6.27 -7.80 -4.16
C ILE A 6 6.45 -6.79 -3.02
N GLY A 7 7.56 -6.05 -3.03
CA GLY A 7 7.82 -5.01 -2.04
C GLY A 7 6.82 -3.85 -2.15
N ILE A 8 6.59 -3.14 -1.03
CA ILE A 8 5.74 -1.93 -1.03
C ILE A 8 6.27 -0.87 -2.03
N GLN A 9 7.58 -0.87 -2.30
CA GLN A 9 8.25 0.00 -3.27
C GLN A 9 8.59 -0.67 -4.61
N ASP A 10 7.98 -1.82 -4.93
CA ASP A 10 8.24 -2.52 -6.20
C ASP A 10 7.99 -1.62 -7.43
N PRO A 11 8.88 -1.59 -8.43
CA PRO A 11 8.73 -0.70 -9.59
C PRO A 11 7.54 -1.04 -10.50
N ARG A 12 7.07 -2.29 -10.50
CA ARG A 12 5.88 -2.71 -11.28
C ARG A 12 4.61 -2.27 -10.55
N ASN A 13 4.51 -2.57 -9.26
CA ASN A 13 3.23 -2.53 -8.53
C ASN A 13 3.28 -1.82 -7.17
N GLY A 14 4.47 -1.48 -6.70
CA GLY A 14 4.68 -0.68 -5.51
C GLY A 14 4.40 0.80 -5.73
N ILE A 15 4.34 1.49 -4.61
CA ILE A 15 4.20 2.93 -4.50
C ILE A 15 5.39 3.47 -3.71
N TYR A 16 5.94 4.59 -4.16
CA TYR A 16 6.84 5.36 -3.34
C TYR A 16 6.07 5.91 -2.12
N LEU A 17 6.39 5.39 -0.94
CA LEU A 17 5.92 5.95 0.32
C LEU A 17 7.04 6.77 0.94
N PRO A 18 6.78 8.04 1.32
CA PRO A 18 7.74 8.82 2.07
C PRO A 18 8.20 8.06 3.32
N ILE A 19 9.50 8.04 3.62
CA ILE A 19 10.01 7.29 4.78
C ILE A 19 9.34 7.79 6.08
N THR A 20 9.31 9.11 6.27
CA THR A 20 8.80 9.77 7.47
C THR A 20 7.69 10.77 7.15
N LYS A 21 6.94 11.18 8.18
CA LYS A 21 5.90 12.23 8.07
C LYS A 21 6.44 13.55 7.50
N ALA A 22 7.70 13.87 7.79
CA ALA A 22 8.36 15.10 7.31
C ALA A 22 8.54 15.14 5.79
N HIS A 23 8.53 13.98 5.13
CA HIS A 23 8.70 13.87 3.67
C HIS A 23 7.37 13.69 2.92
N LYS A 24 6.22 13.86 3.60
CA LYS A 24 4.90 13.83 2.96
C LYS A 24 4.70 15.06 2.05
N GLY A 25 3.72 14.96 1.16
CA GLY A 25 3.42 16.03 0.20
C GLY A 25 4.26 16.00 -1.07
N HIS A 26 4.91 14.87 -1.37
CA HIS A 26 5.61 14.68 -2.64
C HIS A 26 4.63 14.93 -3.81
N TRP A 27 5.05 15.71 -4.81
CA TRP A 27 4.18 16.19 -5.90
C TRP A 27 3.45 15.05 -6.64
N SER A 28 4.09 13.88 -6.77
CA SER A 28 3.50 12.72 -7.45
C SER A 28 2.53 11.90 -6.59
N ALA A 29 2.54 12.08 -5.26
CA ALA A 29 1.71 11.33 -4.32
C ALA A 29 1.44 12.15 -3.04
N PRO A 30 0.77 13.31 -3.14
CA PRO A 30 0.70 14.28 -2.05
C PRO A 30 -0.08 13.78 -0.83
N LYS A 31 -0.99 12.81 -1.04
CA LYS A 31 -1.84 12.22 0.00
C LYS A 31 -1.32 10.87 0.51
N ALA A 32 -0.18 10.39 0.01
CA ALA A 32 0.35 9.12 0.44
C ALA A 32 0.74 9.15 1.93
N PRO A 33 0.42 8.10 2.70
CA PRO A 33 0.92 7.97 4.05
C PRO A 33 2.44 7.76 4.03
N ALA A 34 3.11 8.18 5.09
CA ALA A 34 4.50 7.82 5.29
C ALA A 34 4.62 6.33 5.64
N HIS A 35 5.73 5.70 5.28
CA HIS A 35 6.03 4.33 5.65
C HIS A 35 6.04 4.16 7.18
N THR A 36 6.46 5.18 7.94
CA THR A 36 6.39 5.17 9.41
C THR A 36 4.96 5.23 9.98
N GLU A 37 3.97 5.68 9.19
CA GLU A 37 2.56 5.75 9.61
C GLU A 37 1.81 4.44 9.37
N ILE A 38 2.34 3.58 8.52
CA ILE A 38 1.72 2.30 8.20
C ILE A 38 2.11 1.30 9.29
N HIS A 39 1.22 1.14 10.27
CA HIS A 39 1.41 0.18 11.35
C HIS A 39 1.26 -1.24 10.80
N ARG A 40 2.34 -2.03 10.91
CA ARG A 40 2.50 -3.33 10.22
C ARG A 40 1.27 -4.22 10.36
N PHE A 41 0.75 -4.43 11.56
CA PHE A 41 -0.39 -5.34 11.77
C PHE A 41 -1.67 -4.92 11.04
N ASN A 42 -2.09 -3.66 11.18
CA ASN A 42 -3.32 -3.16 10.56
C ASN A 42 -3.20 -3.12 9.03
N TYR A 43 -2.02 -2.73 8.52
CA TYR A 43 -1.71 -2.77 7.10
C TYR A 43 -1.66 -4.18 6.53
N GLU A 44 -0.94 -5.09 7.19
CA GLU A 44 -0.80 -6.48 6.77
C GLU A 44 -2.16 -7.18 6.76
N THR A 45 -3.01 -6.91 7.75
CA THR A 45 -4.40 -7.38 7.79
C THR A 45 -5.17 -6.87 6.59
N TRP A 46 -5.10 -5.56 6.30
CA TRP A 46 -5.78 -4.99 5.14
C TRP A 46 -5.29 -5.60 3.82
N ILE A 47 -3.98 -5.75 3.62
CA ILE A 47 -3.41 -6.42 2.46
C ILE A 47 -3.89 -7.88 2.39
N TYR A 48 -3.88 -8.60 3.51
CA TYR A 48 -4.37 -9.97 3.55
C TYR A 48 -5.84 -10.06 3.11
N THR A 49 -6.72 -9.14 3.52
CA THR A 49 -8.12 -9.15 3.06
C THR A 49 -8.24 -9.05 1.53
N LYS A 50 -7.31 -8.35 0.87
CA LYS A 50 -7.30 -8.16 -0.59
C LYS A 50 -6.76 -9.39 -1.35
N PHE A 51 -5.90 -10.18 -0.71
CA PHE A 51 -5.19 -11.31 -1.34
C PHE A 51 -5.47 -12.66 -0.65
N SER A 52 -6.49 -12.73 0.22
CA SER A 52 -6.81 -13.92 1.02
C SER A 52 -7.24 -15.13 0.20
N ARG A 53 -7.63 -14.91 -1.06
CA ARG A 53 -7.99 -15.96 -2.02
C ARG A 53 -6.91 -16.09 -3.08
N PRO A 54 -6.62 -17.30 -3.57
CA PRO A 54 -5.78 -17.46 -4.75
C PRO A 54 -6.37 -16.67 -5.92
N LEU A 55 -5.57 -15.79 -6.52
CA LEU A 55 -5.95 -14.98 -7.67
C LEU A 55 -5.10 -15.41 -8.88
N PRO A 56 -5.70 -15.54 -10.07
CA PRO A 56 -4.93 -15.57 -11.32
C PRO A 56 -4.05 -14.32 -11.45
N THR A 57 -2.91 -14.42 -12.12
CA THR A 57 -1.90 -13.34 -12.24
C THR A 57 -2.52 -11.99 -12.62
N LEU A 58 -3.40 -11.95 -13.62
CA LEU A 58 -4.05 -10.71 -14.06
C LEU A 58 -4.90 -10.06 -12.96
N ALA A 59 -5.68 -10.87 -12.23
CA ALA A 59 -6.49 -10.38 -11.12
C ALA A 59 -5.61 -9.91 -9.95
N PHE A 60 -4.50 -10.62 -9.71
CA PHE A 60 -3.53 -10.26 -8.69
C PHE A 60 -2.90 -8.89 -8.97
N GLU A 61 -2.46 -8.65 -10.21
CA GLU A 61 -1.93 -7.36 -10.67
C GLU A 61 -2.97 -6.24 -10.59
N ALA A 62 -4.22 -6.50 -10.98
CA ALA A 62 -5.30 -5.53 -10.87
C ALA A 62 -5.55 -5.11 -9.40
N VAL A 63 -5.53 -6.06 -8.46
CA VAL A 63 -5.69 -5.75 -7.03
C VAL A 63 -4.51 -4.94 -6.50
N LEU A 64 -3.28 -5.20 -6.95
CA LEU A 64 -2.12 -4.37 -6.59
C LEU A 64 -2.26 -2.94 -7.10
N LEU A 65 -2.72 -2.75 -8.34
CA LEU A 65 -2.96 -1.43 -8.91
C LEU A 65 -4.01 -0.65 -8.09
N VAL A 66 -5.06 -1.34 -7.63
CA VAL A 66 -6.07 -0.75 -6.73
C VAL A 66 -5.43 -0.33 -5.41
N VAL A 67 -4.67 -1.21 -4.74
CA VAL A 67 -3.98 -0.90 -3.48
C VAL A 67 -3.03 0.29 -3.65
N LYS A 68 -2.25 0.30 -4.74
CA LYS A 68 -1.35 1.41 -5.10
C LYS A 68 -2.11 2.72 -5.25
N THR A 69 -3.23 2.71 -5.97
CA THR A 69 -4.07 3.90 -6.17
C THR A 69 -4.65 4.40 -4.85
N GLN A 70 -5.14 3.49 -4.01
CA GLN A 70 -5.69 3.82 -2.69
C GLN A 70 -4.63 4.44 -1.76
N LEU A 71 -3.41 3.90 -1.76
CA LEU A 71 -2.30 4.48 -1.01
C LEU A 71 -1.90 5.85 -1.56
N LYS A 72 -1.81 6.00 -2.89
CA LYS A 72 -1.43 7.26 -3.55
C LYS A 72 -2.40 8.40 -3.24
N ASN A 73 -3.68 8.10 -3.27
CA ASN A 73 -4.75 9.07 -3.13
C ASN A 73 -5.21 9.27 -1.68
N GLY A 74 -4.69 8.48 -0.73
CA GLY A 74 -5.15 8.48 0.66
C GLY A 74 -6.57 7.91 0.84
N GLU A 75 -7.02 7.05 -0.09
CA GLU A 75 -8.33 6.38 -0.07
C GLU A 75 -8.28 5.02 0.65
N HIS A 76 -7.13 4.69 1.25
CA HIS A 76 -6.99 3.50 2.07
C HIS A 76 -7.81 3.63 3.37
N PRO A 77 -8.19 2.52 4.04
CA PRO A 77 -8.89 2.59 5.32
C PRO A 77 -8.07 3.36 6.36
N LYS A 78 -8.70 4.23 7.16
CA LYS A 78 -8.01 5.02 8.19
C LYS A 78 -7.30 4.13 9.23
N LYS A 79 -7.91 2.98 9.54
CA LYS A 79 -7.38 1.97 10.47
C LYS A 79 -5.97 1.49 10.16
N ILE A 80 -5.51 1.55 8.90
CA ILE A 80 -4.13 1.16 8.58
C ILE A 80 -3.07 2.14 9.12
N LEU A 81 -3.51 3.36 9.51
CA LEU A 81 -2.69 4.40 10.13
C LEU A 81 -2.86 4.50 11.65
N GLU A 82 -3.69 3.63 12.24
CA GLU A 82 -3.92 3.57 13.68
C GLU A 82 -2.92 2.62 14.35
N LEU A 83 -2.53 2.94 15.58
CA LEU A 83 -1.68 2.13 16.47
C LEU A 83 -2.43 0.91 17.00
#